data_AF-A0A089LC04-F1
#
_entry.id   AF-A0A089LC04-F1
#
_cell.length_a   1.000
_cell.length_b   1.000
_cell.length_c   1.000
_cell.angle_alpha   90.00
_cell.angle_beta   90.00
_cell.angle_gamma   90.00
#
_symmetry.space_group_name_H-M   'P 1'
#
loop_
_entity.id
_entity.type
_entity.pdbx_description
1 polymer ?
#
loop_
_entity_poly.entity_id
_entity_poly.type
_entity_poly.pdbx_seq_one_letter_code
_entity_poly.pdbx_strand_id
1 'polypeptide(L)' 'MSKVIFELQYVNGQIEELESVFESAAEARTYLTSGGLTGWIPAGGKFINPVNIISIKVKES' A
#
# COMPACT_ATOMS: atom_id res chain seq x y z
N MET A 1 10.80 -10.01 12.76
CA MET A 1 10.58 -8.62 12.27
C MET A 1 9.17 -8.60 11.74
N SER A 2 8.34 -7.69 12.24
CA SER A 2 6.98 -7.58 11.74
C SER A 2 7.01 -7.03 10.31
N LYS A 3 6.19 -7.61 9.44
CA LYS A 3 6.12 -7.21 8.04
C LYS A 3 4.86 -6.40 7.81
N VAL A 4 4.98 -5.28 7.10
CA VAL A 4 3.86 -4.42 6.75
C VAL A 4 3.29 -4.90 5.42
N ILE A 5 1.99 -5.20 5.38
CA ILE A 5 1.29 -5.64 4.16
C ILE A 5 0.29 -4.58 3.74
N PHE A 6 0.29 -4.25 2.45
CA PHE A 6 -0.73 -3.46 1.80
C PHE A 6 -1.77 -4.37 1.15
N GLU A 7 -3.00 -4.32 1.64
CA GLU A 7 -4.16 -4.87 0.95
C GLU A 7 -4.73 -3.76 0.05
N LEU A 8 -4.54 -3.93 -1.25
CA LEU A 8 -4.96 -2.99 -2.29
C LEU A 8 -6.26 -3.49 -2.91
N GLN A 9 -7.31 -2.67 -2.86
CA GLN A 9 -8.57 -2.93 -3.55
C GLN A 9 -8.64 -2.08 -4.82
N TYR A 10 -8.77 -2.73 -5.96
CA TYR A 10 -8.81 -2.09 -7.26
C TYR A 10 -10.24 -1.79 -7.73
N VAL A 11 -10.38 -0.83 -8.65
CA VAL A 11 -11.66 -0.43 -9.27
C VAL A 11 -12.37 -1.58 -9.99
N ASN A 12 -11.63 -2.58 -10.47
CA ASN A 12 -12.17 -3.77 -11.14
C ASN A 12 -12.63 -4.86 -10.14
N GLY A 13 -12.59 -4.58 -8.83
CA GLY A 13 -12.95 -5.53 -7.78
C GLY A 13 -11.84 -6.49 -7.37
N GLN A 14 -10.67 -6.45 -8.02
CA GLN A 14 -9.51 -7.25 -7.62
C GLN A 14 -8.96 -6.78 -6.27
N ILE A 15 -8.52 -7.73 -5.44
CA ILE A 15 -7.78 -7.47 -4.20
C ILE A 15 -6.39 -8.09 -4.35
N GLU A 16 -5.35 -7.31 -4.06
CA GLU A 16 -3.96 -7.77 -4.06
C GLU A 16 -3.31 -7.45 -2.70
N GLU A 17 -2.61 -8.41 -2.13
CA GLU A 17 -1.81 -8.20 -0.92
C GLU A 17 -0.33 -8.15 -1.30
N LEU A 18 0.34 -7.04 -0.97
CA LEU A 18 1.74 -6.82 -1.30
C LEU A 18 2.53 -6.43 -0.06
N GLU A 19 3.72 -6.99 0.06
CA GLU A 19 4.66 -6.59 1.10
C GLU A 19 5.13 -5.16 0.86
N SER A 20 5.00 -4.33 1.88
CA SER A 20 5.42 -2.94 1.83
C SER A 20 6.94 -2.83 1.95
N VAL A 21 7.48 -1.69 1.50
CA VAL A 21 8.88 -1.33 1.74
C VAL A 21 9.08 -0.68 3.13
N PHE A 22 8.00 -0.36 3.85
CA PHE A 22 8.07 0.32 5.16
C PHE A 22 8.28 -0.67 6.30
N GLU A 23 8.98 -0.21 7.35
CA GLU A 23 9.33 -1.04 8.50
C GLU A 23 8.21 -1.09 9.55
N SER A 24 7.25 -0.16 9.50
CA SER A 24 6.09 -0.12 10.41
C SER A 24 4.81 0.34 9.71
N ALA A 25 3.64 -0.07 10.25
CA ALA A 25 2.36 0.39 9.71
C ALA A 25 2.16 1.90 9.90
N ALA A 26 2.77 2.50 10.93
CA ALA A 26 2.69 3.94 11.18
C ALA A 26 3.36 4.74 10.06
N GLU A 27 4.56 4.34 9.64
CA GLU A 27 5.29 4.96 8.52
C GLU A 27 4.51 4.82 7.21
N ALA A 28 4.06 3.60 6.94
CA ALA A 28 3.21 3.30 5.79
C ALA A 28 1.96 4.19 5.72
N ARG A 29 1.22 4.33 6.83
CA ARG A 29 0.04 5.19 6.90
C ARG A 29 0.38 6.65 6.70
N THR A 30 1.46 7.12 7.33
CA THR A 30 1.94 8.49 7.20
C THR A 30 2.23 8.81 5.73
N TYR A 31 3.00 7.95 5.06
CA TYR A 31 3.29 8.07 3.62
C TYR A 31 2.02 8.15 2.77
N LEU A 32 1.06 7.24 2.99
CA LEU A 32 -0.20 7.24 2.25
C LEU A 32 -1.00 8.53 2.46
N THR A 33 -1.02 9.07 3.68
CA THR A 33 -1.75 10.31 4.02
C THR A 33 -1.02 11.59 3.61
N SER A 34 0.31 11.60 3.52
CA SER A 34 1.10 12.81 3.27
C SER A 34 1.33 13.12 1.78
N GLY A 35 0.78 12.31 0.87
CA GLY A 35 0.96 12.47 -0.57
C GLY A 35 1.30 11.19 -1.33
N GLY A 36 1.43 10.04 -0.67
CA GLY A 36 1.68 8.75 -1.33
C GLY A 36 0.60 8.34 -2.34
N LEU A 37 -0.59 8.93 -2.25
CA LEU A 37 -1.70 8.70 -3.19
C LEU A 37 -1.64 9.58 -4.45
N THR A 38 -0.76 10.58 -4.51
CA THR A 38 -0.56 11.40 -5.72
C THR A 38 0.56 10.88 -6.62
N GLY A 39 1.31 9.87 -6.15
CA GLY A 39 2.41 9.23 -6.86
C GLY A 39 2.31 7.70 -6.88
N TRP A 40 3.30 7.04 -7.47
CA TRP A 40 3.34 5.57 -7.51
C TRP A 40 3.73 5.01 -6.13
N ILE A 41 2.99 4.00 -5.66
CA ILE A 41 3.18 3.37 -4.34
C ILE A 41 4.18 2.22 -4.47
N PRO A 42 5.32 2.23 -3.75
CA PRO A 42 6.26 1.12 -3.75
C PRO A 42 5.74 -0.05 -2.88
N ALA A 43 5.45 -1.19 -3.50
CA ALA A 43 4.99 -2.40 -2.81
C ALA A 43 5.28 -3.68 -3.62
N GLY A 44 5.63 -4.77 -2.96
CA GLY A 44 5.87 -6.08 -3.57
C GLY A 44 7.01 -6.10 -4.60
N GLY A 45 8.02 -5.23 -4.41
CA GLY A 45 9.12 -5.05 -5.37
C GLY A 45 8.73 -4.34 -6.67
N LYS A 46 7.52 -3.77 -6.76
CA LYS A 46 7.01 -3.01 -7.90
C LYS A 46 6.46 -1.65 -7.47
N PHE A 47 6.19 -0.80 -8.46
CA PHE A 47 5.49 0.47 -8.26
C PHE A 47 4.04 0.30 -8.70
N ILE A 48 3.10 0.60 -7.80
CA ILE A 48 1.65 0.54 -8.05
C ILE A 48 1.15 1.93 -8.40
N ASN A 49 0.36 2.04 -9.46
CA ASN A 49 -0.36 3.27 -9.76
C ASN A 49 -1.66 3.36 -8.92
N PRO A 50 -1.82 4.37 -8.03
CA PRO A 50 -3.00 4.50 -7.18
C PRO A 50 -4.27 4.89 -7.92
N VAL A 51 -4.21 5.34 -9.18
CA VAL A 51 -5.38 5.76 -9.97
C VAL A 51 -6.47 4.68 -10.05
N ASN A 52 -6.07 3.41 -10.06
CA ASN A 52 -6.99 2.27 -10.14
C ASN A 52 -7.31 1.65 -8.78
N ILE A 53 -6.91 2.28 -7.67
CA ILE A 53 -7.07 1.77 -6.31
C ILE A 53 -8.17 2.57 -5.62
N ILE A 54 -9.17 1.89 -5.07
CA ILE A 54 -10.27 2.49 -4.32
C ILE A 54 -10.07 2.42 -2.81
N SER A 55 -9.25 1.47 -2.33
CA SER A 55 -8.95 1.33 -0.90
C SER A 55 -7.58 0.71 -0.69
N ILE A 56 -6.89 1.16 0.36
CA ILE A 56 -5.61 0.62 0.82
C ILE A 56 -5.74 0.36 2.31
N LYS A 57 -5.60 -0.90 2.73
CA LYS A 57 -5.49 -1.26 4.15
C LYS A 57 -4.06 -1.66 4.48
N VAL A 58 -3.59 -1.22 5.65
CA VAL A 58 -2.24 -1.52 6.16
C VAL A 58 -2.37 -2.52 7.30
N LYS A 59 -1.76 -3.70 7.15
CA LYS A 59 -1.70 -4.79 8.14
C LYS A 59 -0.27 -4.98 8.64
N GLU A 60 -0.10 -5.42 9.88
CA GLU A 60 1.18 -5.88 10.44
C GLU A 60 1.09 -7.37 10.73
N SER A 61 2.11 -8.13 10.34
CA SER A 61 2.25 -9.56 10.60
C SER A 61 3.43 -9.87 11.52
#